data_AF-A0A3P1V6E6-F1
#
_entry.id   AF-A0A3P1V6E6-F1
#
_cell.length_a   1.000
_cell.length_b   1.000
_cell.length_c   1.000
_cell.angle_alpha   90.00
_cell.angle_beta   90.00
_cell.angle_gamma   90.00
#
_symmetry.space_group_name_H-M   'P 1'
#
loop_
_entity.id
_entity.type
_entity.pdbx_description
1 polymer ?
#
loop_
_entity_poly.entity_id
_entity_poly.type
_entity_poly.pdbx_seq_one_letter_code
_entity_poly.pdbx_strand_id
1 'polypeptide(L)'
;MRVAEIAELTGTTVRTVRYYHSLGLLPVPPQRGGWRDYGLGHVARLSRIRWLVQAGVPLESIGRILDDEAPAPITGRAERAAAAPGSDAGSAGGGAGSDHDAAGRVAADLTGALEAVERSLAEATRQRDMLLSLLERAREGLAVCPMTPRMAAFFDRLEAAAPDERTRAAVRRERDVVELACYRGQMPPEAEALFLAPRPQDEADILKAYGQDASALSEEQIEERVGANVARLESMLGPQRARALARSVDREAVRAFFRLASRLEPFDARMGAAMERGLLEAIERWGGAD
;
A
#
# COMPACT_ATOMS: atom_id res chain seq x y z
N MET A 1 7.60 6.02 13.79
CA MET A 1 7.58 7.22 12.91
C MET A 1 7.02 8.42 13.67
N ARG A 2 7.48 9.66 13.38
CA ARG A 2 6.92 10.90 13.94
C ARG A 2 5.69 11.37 13.14
N VAL A 3 4.93 12.30 13.73
CA VAL A 3 3.69 12.83 13.13
C VAL A 3 3.90 13.47 11.74
N ALA A 4 5.07 14.07 11.49
CA ALA A 4 5.38 14.66 10.19
C ALA A 4 5.61 13.59 9.11
N GLU A 5 6.30 12.51 9.47
CA GLU A 5 6.61 11.39 8.56
C GLU A 5 5.33 10.67 8.13
N ILE A 6 4.42 10.35 9.06
CA ILE A 6 3.13 9.74 8.71
C ILE A 6 2.25 10.70 7.88
N ALA A 7 2.31 12.02 8.14
CA ALA A 7 1.57 12.98 7.34
C ALA A 7 2.07 13.00 5.89
N GLU A 8 3.39 13.01 5.70
CA GLU A 8 4.03 12.94 4.38
C GLU A 8 3.71 11.64 3.65
N LEU A 9 3.92 10.49 4.29
CA LEU A 9 3.68 9.16 3.71
C LEU A 9 2.23 8.97 3.25
N THR A 10 1.30 9.51 4.04
CA THR A 10 -0.12 9.43 3.71
C THR A 10 -0.60 10.60 2.88
N GLY A 11 0.25 11.54 2.45
CA GLY A 11 -0.13 12.70 1.64
C GLY A 11 -1.12 13.65 2.32
N THR A 12 -1.05 13.78 3.63
CA THR A 12 -1.90 14.68 4.43
C THR A 12 -1.07 15.69 5.23
N THR A 13 -1.73 16.46 6.08
CA THR A 13 -1.06 17.44 6.95
C THR A 13 -1.02 16.96 8.39
N VAL A 14 -0.02 17.40 9.16
CA VAL A 14 0.04 17.17 10.62
C VAL A 14 -1.25 17.64 11.32
N ARG A 15 -1.85 18.73 10.82
CA ARG A 15 -3.15 19.23 11.32
C ARG A 15 -4.26 18.19 11.11
N THR A 16 -4.33 17.59 9.92
CA THR A 16 -5.32 16.55 9.61
C THR A 16 -5.12 15.30 10.46
N VAL A 17 -3.87 14.86 10.69
CA VAL A 17 -3.58 13.73 11.61
C VAL A 17 -4.13 14.00 13.01
N ARG A 18 -3.86 15.20 13.55
CA ARG A 18 -4.38 15.62 14.86
C ARG A 18 -5.91 15.68 14.88
N TYR A 19 -6.52 16.15 13.80
CA TYR A 19 -7.97 16.20 13.65
C TYR A 19 -8.61 14.81 13.67
N TYR A 20 -8.02 13.81 13.00
CA TYR A 20 -8.54 12.44 13.06
C TYR A 20 -8.34 11.78 14.42
N HIS A 21 -7.28 12.11 15.17
CA HIS A 21 -7.20 11.71 16.57
C HIS A 21 -8.33 12.31 17.42
N SER A 22 -8.65 13.61 17.25
CA SER A 22 -9.75 14.26 17.99
C SER A 22 -11.14 13.80 17.56
N LEU A 23 -11.25 13.02 16.49
CA LEU A 23 -12.50 12.36 16.11
C LEU A 23 -12.54 10.89 16.55
N GLY A 24 -11.47 10.37 17.15
CA GLY A 24 -11.32 8.94 17.47
C GLY A 24 -11.11 8.05 16.23
N LEU A 25 -11.01 8.63 15.03
CA LEU A 25 -10.84 7.87 13.79
C LEU A 25 -9.44 7.26 13.67
N LEU A 26 -8.42 7.90 14.25
CA LEU A 26 -7.06 7.39 14.30
C LEU A 26 -6.67 7.19 15.79
N PRO A 27 -6.34 5.96 16.24
CA PRO A 27 -5.91 5.74 17.62
C PRO A 27 -4.63 6.51 17.91
N VAL A 28 -4.50 7.02 19.14
CA VAL A 28 -3.29 7.75 19.56
C VAL A 28 -2.20 6.72 19.88
N PRO A 29 -1.04 6.77 19.19
CA PRO A 29 0.04 5.82 19.44
C PRO A 29 0.68 6.02 20.82
N PRO A 30 1.40 5.00 21.34
CA PRO A 30 2.22 5.15 22.53
C PRO A 30 3.30 6.23 22.35
N GLN A 31 3.75 6.78 23.48
CA GLN A 31 4.88 7.69 23.49
C GLN A 31 6.18 6.93 23.72
N ARG A 32 7.21 7.23 22.92
CA ARG A 32 8.57 6.72 23.10
C ARG A 32 9.52 7.91 23.08
N GLY A 33 10.29 8.12 24.14
CA GLY A 33 11.22 9.26 24.24
C GLY A 33 10.54 10.64 24.33
N GLY A 34 9.26 10.73 24.70
CA GLY A 34 8.53 12.01 24.82
C GLY A 34 7.78 12.44 23.56
N TRP A 35 7.79 11.63 22.50
CA TRP A 35 6.99 11.85 21.29
C TRP A 35 6.11 10.64 20.96
N ARG A 36 5.02 10.90 20.24
CA ARG A 36 4.11 9.88 19.68
C ARG A 36 4.85 9.06 18.62
N ASP A 37 4.85 7.74 18.77
CA ASP A 37 5.52 6.81 17.87
C ASP A 37 4.50 6.05 16.99
N TYR A 38 4.28 6.56 15.78
CA TYR A 38 3.35 5.99 14.82
C TYR A 38 3.96 4.77 14.13
N GLY A 39 3.23 3.66 14.09
CA GLY A 39 3.56 2.46 13.32
C GLY A 39 2.74 2.30 12.04
N LEU A 40 3.01 1.24 11.26
CA LEU A 40 2.36 0.95 9.97
C LEU A 40 0.83 0.88 10.04
N GLY A 41 0.26 0.25 11.06
CA GLY A 41 -1.19 0.22 11.23
C GLY A 41 -1.83 1.63 11.33
N HIS A 42 -1.09 2.63 11.82
CA HIS A 42 -1.55 4.02 11.81
C HIS A 42 -1.51 4.60 10.39
N VAL A 43 -0.48 4.28 9.60
CA VAL A 43 -0.35 4.72 8.19
C VAL A 43 -1.45 4.09 7.34
N ALA A 44 -1.68 2.79 7.47
CA ALA A 44 -2.74 2.06 6.77
C ALA A 44 -4.12 2.64 7.12
N ARG A 45 -4.43 2.76 8.42
CA ARG A 45 -5.70 3.35 8.88
C ARG A 45 -5.89 4.79 8.40
N LEU A 46 -4.85 5.63 8.46
CA LEU A 46 -4.90 7.01 7.98
C LEU A 46 -5.10 7.09 6.47
N SER A 47 -4.45 6.22 5.70
CA SER A 47 -4.61 6.16 4.25
C SER A 47 -6.01 5.70 3.86
N ARG A 48 -6.57 4.73 4.58
CA ARG A 48 -7.97 4.32 4.45
C ARG A 48 -8.94 5.46 4.74
N ILE A 49 -8.74 6.20 5.83
CA ILE A 49 -9.55 7.39 6.14
C ILE A 49 -9.51 8.38 4.97
N ARG A 50 -8.30 8.70 4.47
CA ARG A 50 -8.16 9.63 3.34
C ARG A 50 -8.87 9.14 2.09
N TRP A 51 -8.68 7.86 1.78
CA TRP A 51 -9.29 7.24 0.62
C TRP A 51 -10.83 7.28 0.70
N LEU A 52 -11.41 6.94 1.86
CA LEU A 52 -12.86 7.03 2.11
C LEU A 52 -13.38 8.48 2.03
N VAL A 53 -12.63 9.46 2.56
CA VAL A 53 -12.98 10.88 2.45
C VAL A 53 -12.95 11.35 1.00
N GLN A 54 -11.93 10.95 0.22
CA GLN A 54 -11.82 11.28 -1.20
C GLN A 54 -12.95 10.64 -2.02
N ALA A 55 -13.39 9.44 -1.63
CA ALA A 55 -14.55 8.75 -2.17
C ALA A 55 -15.91 9.39 -1.79
N GLY A 56 -15.92 10.47 -0.99
CA GLY A 56 -17.14 11.16 -0.57
C GLY A 56 -17.87 10.51 0.60
N VAL A 57 -17.25 9.55 1.29
CA VAL A 57 -17.84 8.93 2.49
C VAL A 57 -17.81 9.93 3.65
N PRO A 58 -18.96 10.21 4.30
CA PRO A 58 -18.99 11.12 5.45
C PRO A 58 -18.12 10.61 6.60
N LEU A 59 -17.38 11.51 7.27
CA LEU A 59 -16.48 11.17 8.39
C LEU A 59 -17.18 10.40 9.53
N GLU A 60 -18.47 10.66 9.77
CA GLU A 60 -19.29 9.95 10.76
C GLU A 60 -19.57 8.49 10.39
N SER A 61 -19.58 8.16 9.10
CA SER A 61 -19.72 6.79 8.60
C SER A 61 -18.39 6.06 8.57
N ILE A 62 -17.28 6.78 8.37
CA ILE A 62 -15.93 6.20 8.33
C ILE A 62 -15.59 5.50 9.65
N GLY A 63 -15.94 6.06 10.81
CA GLY A 63 -15.69 5.41 12.10
C GLY A 63 -16.27 3.99 12.17
N ARG A 64 -17.55 3.83 11.80
CA ARG A 64 -18.22 2.52 11.77
C ARG A 64 -17.52 1.52 10.83
N ILE A 65 -17.16 1.97 9.62
CA ILE A 65 -16.45 1.17 8.63
C ILE A 65 -15.07 0.70 9.12
N LEU A 66 -14.43 1.48 9.99
CA LEU A 66 -13.12 1.17 10.55
C LEU A 66 -13.16 0.30 11.81
N ASP A 67 -14.28 0.32 12.52
CA ASP A 67 -14.45 -0.36 13.80
C ASP A 67 -15.03 -1.78 13.60
N ASP A 68 -15.68 -2.05 12.47
CA ASP A 68 -16.10 -3.41 12.06
C ASP A 68 -14.92 -4.38 11.83
N GLU A 69 -13.67 -3.90 11.84
CA GLU A 69 -12.46 -4.71 11.64
C GLU A 69 -11.53 -4.77 12.88
N ALA A 70 -11.83 -4.05 13.98
CA ALA A 70 -10.95 -4.01 15.16
C ALA A 70 -11.71 -3.93 16.50
N PRO A 71 -11.29 -4.64 17.57
CA PRO A 71 -11.85 -4.44 18.90
C PRO A 71 -11.47 -3.05 19.46
N ALA A 72 -12.47 -2.24 19.80
CA ALA A 72 -12.34 -0.85 20.23
C ALA A 72 -11.59 -0.67 21.58
N PRO A 73 -11.02 0.53 21.86
CA PRO A 73 -11.80 1.47 22.67
C PRO A 73 -11.77 2.94 22.21
N ILE A 74 -12.83 3.61 22.68
CA ILE A 74 -13.36 4.95 22.38
C ILE A 74 -12.59 6.06 23.12
N THR A 75 -12.49 7.27 22.55
CA THR A 75 -12.87 8.55 23.22
C THR A 75 -12.59 9.81 22.38
N GLY A 76 -13.60 10.71 22.35
CA GLY A 76 -13.40 12.15 22.50
C GLY A 76 -13.51 13.05 21.27
N ARG A 77 -14.74 13.27 20.78
CA ARG A 77 -15.16 14.30 19.79
C ARG A 77 -14.91 15.75 20.26
N ALA A 78 -14.46 16.64 19.36
CA ALA A 78 -14.72 18.10 19.39
C ALA A 78 -14.48 18.78 18.02
N GLU A 79 -15.12 19.94 17.80
CA GLU A 79 -15.59 20.49 16.52
C GLU A 79 -14.68 21.51 15.77
N ARG A 80 -14.97 21.61 14.45
CA ARG A 80 -14.83 22.69 13.42
C ARG A 80 -13.95 23.95 13.64
N ALA A 81 -13.23 24.36 12.57
CA ALA A 81 -13.45 25.60 11.78
C ALA A 81 -12.32 25.87 10.75
N ALA A 82 -12.69 26.57 9.65
CA ALA A 82 -12.00 26.78 8.38
C ALA A 82 -11.15 28.08 8.28
N ALA A 83 -10.27 28.18 7.25
CA ALA A 83 -10.08 29.35 6.34
C ALA A 83 -8.73 29.32 5.56
N ALA A 84 -8.79 29.56 4.24
CA ALA A 84 -7.69 30.07 3.38
C ALA A 84 -7.75 31.62 3.35
N PRO A 85 -6.72 32.36 2.85
CA PRO A 85 -6.55 32.71 1.41
C PRO A 85 -5.03 32.84 1.04
N GLY A 86 -4.52 33.28 -0.11
CA GLY A 86 -4.95 34.04 -1.29
C GLY A 86 -3.71 34.36 -2.16
N SER A 87 -3.91 34.98 -3.31
CA SER A 87 -3.06 35.09 -4.52
C SER A 87 -1.95 36.15 -4.53
N ASP A 88 -1.05 36.09 -5.54
CA ASP A 88 -0.72 37.13 -6.55
C ASP A 88 0.67 36.86 -7.19
N ALA A 89 0.76 36.59 -8.50
CA ALA A 89 0.89 37.52 -9.64
C ALA A 89 2.32 38.08 -9.86
N GLY A 90 2.90 37.88 -11.05
CA GLY A 90 4.24 38.40 -11.40
C GLY A 90 4.80 38.05 -12.79
N SER A 91 4.15 38.56 -13.82
CA SER A 91 4.58 38.93 -15.20
C SER A 91 5.96 38.56 -15.82
N ALA A 92 5.87 38.00 -17.05
CA ALA A 92 6.52 38.36 -18.33
C ALA A 92 8.04 38.27 -18.59
N GLY A 93 8.37 37.65 -19.73
CA GLY A 93 9.61 37.86 -20.51
C GLY A 93 9.62 36.98 -21.78
N GLY A 94 9.50 37.59 -22.96
CA GLY A 94 9.20 36.92 -24.23
C GLY A 94 10.36 36.27 -25.00
N GLY A 95 9.99 35.58 -26.07
CA GLY A 95 10.88 35.08 -27.13
C GLY A 95 10.05 34.55 -28.30
N ALA A 96 10.06 35.27 -29.42
CA ALA A 96 9.35 34.92 -30.64
C ALA A 96 10.00 33.70 -31.31
N GLY A 97 9.51 32.50 -30.97
CA GLY A 97 9.58 31.31 -31.82
C GLY A 97 8.38 31.32 -32.76
N SER A 98 8.60 31.06 -34.05
CA SER A 98 7.63 31.10 -35.15
C SER A 98 6.25 30.49 -34.79
N ASP A 99 5.17 30.99 -35.38
CA ASP A 99 3.79 30.55 -35.09
C ASP A 99 3.58 29.02 -35.12
N HIS A 100 4.41 28.30 -35.88
CA HIS A 100 4.42 26.82 -35.93
C HIS A 100 4.98 26.17 -34.64
N ASP A 101 5.96 26.81 -34.00
CA ASP A 101 6.57 26.38 -32.75
C ASP A 101 5.69 26.74 -31.53
N ALA A 102 4.95 27.86 -31.61
CA ALA A 102 3.92 28.20 -30.62
C ALA A 102 2.72 27.25 -30.65
N ALA A 103 2.22 26.91 -31.85
CA ALA A 103 1.17 25.90 -32.01
C ALA A 103 1.64 24.51 -31.54
N GLY A 104 2.91 24.16 -31.80
CA GLY A 104 3.53 22.93 -31.31
C GLY A 104 3.60 22.86 -29.78
N ARG A 105 3.97 23.96 -29.11
CA ARG A 105 3.97 24.04 -27.63
C ARG A 105 2.57 23.90 -27.04
N VAL A 106 1.58 24.61 -27.58
CA VAL A 106 0.19 24.51 -27.11
C VAL A 106 -0.35 23.09 -27.30
N ALA A 107 -0.05 22.44 -28.44
CA ALA A 107 -0.42 21.05 -28.66
C ALA A 107 0.25 20.09 -27.67
N ALA A 108 1.53 20.31 -27.34
CA ALA A 108 2.23 19.55 -26.30
C ALA A 108 1.61 19.74 -24.90
N ASP A 109 1.32 20.98 -24.52
CA ASP A 109 0.68 21.31 -23.23
C ASP A 109 -0.71 20.67 -23.12
N LEU A 110 -1.53 20.74 -24.17
CA LEU A 110 -2.85 20.12 -24.22
C LEU A 110 -2.77 18.60 -24.18
N THR A 111 -1.78 18.00 -24.84
CA THR A 111 -1.52 16.55 -24.76
C THR A 111 -1.18 16.14 -23.34
N GLY A 112 -0.27 16.86 -22.66
CA GLY A 112 0.07 16.59 -21.26
C GLY A 112 -1.11 16.81 -20.30
N ALA A 113 -1.97 17.80 -20.57
CA ALA A 113 -3.19 18.02 -19.79
C ALA A 113 -4.21 16.89 -20.01
N LEU A 114 -4.38 16.41 -21.24
CA LEU A 114 -5.24 15.27 -21.56
C LEU A 114 -4.74 14.01 -20.84
N GLU A 115 -3.44 13.69 -20.94
CA GLU A 115 -2.83 12.58 -20.21
C GLU A 115 -3.02 12.70 -18.70
N ALA A 116 -3.01 13.92 -18.13
CA ALA A 116 -3.29 14.15 -16.72
C ALA A 116 -4.74 13.88 -16.34
N VAL A 117 -5.70 14.28 -17.19
CA VAL A 117 -7.12 13.99 -17.01
C VAL A 117 -7.38 12.49 -17.13
N GLU A 118 -6.80 11.82 -18.12
CA GLU A 118 -6.92 10.37 -18.31
C GLU A 118 -6.37 9.59 -17.11
N ARG A 119 -5.20 9.99 -16.58
CA ARG A 119 -4.66 9.44 -15.33
C ARG A 119 -5.63 9.61 -14.15
N SER A 120 -6.25 10.79 -14.05
CA SER A 120 -7.23 11.10 -13.00
C SER A 120 -8.50 10.26 -13.14
N LEU A 121 -8.99 10.06 -14.37
CA LEU A 121 -10.15 9.22 -14.66
C LEU A 121 -9.87 7.74 -14.34
N ALA A 122 -8.68 7.25 -14.70
CA ALA A 122 -8.26 5.90 -14.37
C ALA A 122 -8.18 5.68 -12.85
N GLU A 123 -7.69 6.67 -12.10
CA GLU A 123 -7.68 6.65 -10.63
C GLU A 123 -9.11 6.64 -10.06
N ALA A 124 -9.99 7.52 -10.54
CA ALA A 124 -11.39 7.58 -10.11
C ALA A 124 -12.15 6.28 -10.43
N THR A 125 -11.89 5.67 -11.58
CA THR A 125 -12.47 4.37 -11.97
C THR A 125 -12.03 3.27 -11.01
N ARG A 126 -10.73 3.19 -10.70
CA ARG A 126 -10.22 2.26 -9.68
C ARG A 126 -10.84 2.48 -8.31
N GLN A 127 -10.98 3.75 -7.88
CA GLN A 127 -11.64 4.09 -6.61
C GLN A 127 -13.10 3.63 -6.58
N ARG A 128 -13.86 3.88 -7.66
CA ARG A 128 -15.25 3.43 -7.80
C ARG A 128 -15.34 1.91 -7.69
N ASP A 129 -14.52 1.17 -8.43
CA ASP A 129 -14.59 -0.29 -8.47
C ASP A 129 -14.23 -0.90 -7.11
N MET A 130 -13.24 -0.32 -6.42
CA MET A 130 -12.90 -0.68 -5.04
C MET A 130 -14.07 -0.41 -4.08
N LEU A 131 -14.73 0.76 -4.16
CA LEU A 131 -15.90 1.06 -3.33
C LEU A 131 -17.06 0.10 -3.59
N LEU A 132 -17.30 -0.28 -4.85
CA LEU A 132 -18.31 -1.26 -5.20
C LEU A 132 -18.02 -2.61 -4.54
N SER A 133 -16.75 -3.07 -4.60
CA SER A 133 -16.33 -4.30 -3.93
C SER A 133 -16.49 -4.22 -2.40
N LEU A 134 -16.06 -3.12 -1.77
CA LEU A 134 -16.22 -2.91 -0.33
C LEU A 134 -17.70 -2.85 0.09
N LEU A 135 -18.55 -2.23 -0.74
CA LEU A 135 -20.00 -2.15 -0.49
C LEU A 135 -20.66 -3.52 -0.58
N GLU A 136 -20.28 -4.34 -1.55
CA GLU A 136 -20.78 -5.71 -1.69
C GLU A 136 -20.41 -6.55 -0.46
N ARG A 137 -19.15 -6.50 -0.03
CA ARG A 137 -18.68 -7.17 1.20
C ARG A 137 -19.44 -6.71 2.44
N ALA A 138 -19.64 -5.40 2.60
CA ALA A 138 -20.39 -4.86 3.72
C ALA A 138 -21.85 -5.35 3.72
N ARG A 139 -22.49 -5.48 2.55
CA ARG A 139 -23.85 -6.04 2.41
C ARG A 139 -23.92 -7.51 2.77
N GLU A 140 -22.84 -8.25 2.54
CA GLU A 140 -22.70 -9.66 2.91
C GLU A 140 -22.28 -9.87 4.39
N GLY A 141 -22.04 -8.78 5.13
CA GLY A 141 -21.57 -8.85 6.52
C GLY A 141 -20.12 -9.30 6.67
N LEU A 142 -19.32 -9.21 5.59
CA LEU A 142 -17.90 -9.53 5.60
C LEU A 142 -17.06 -8.32 6.03
N ALA A 143 -15.85 -8.58 6.53
CA ALA A 143 -14.89 -7.53 6.86
C ALA A 143 -14.61 -6.64 5.64
N VAL A 144 -14.70 -5.32 5.83
CA VAL A 144 -14.49 -4.31 4.79
C VAL A 144 -12.99 -4.11 4.60
N CYS A 145 -12.39 -4.81 3.64
CA CYS A 145 -10.96 -4.77 3.37
C CYS A 145 -10.73 -4.65 1.85
N PRO A 146 -9.80 -3.78 1.39
CA PRO A 146 -9.54 -3.54 -0.03
C PRO A 146 -8.79 -4.69 -0.69
N MET A 147 -8.26 -5.62 0.11
CA MET A 147 -7.69 -6.86 -0.36
C MET A 147 -8.80 -7.81 -0.81
N THR A 148 -8.54 -8.63 -1.83
CA THR A 148 -9.49 -9.69 -2.20
C THR A 148 -9.71 -10.67 -1.03
N PRO A 149 -10.83 -11.41 -0.98
CA PRO A 149 -11.09 -12.38 0.09
C PRO A 149 -9.94 -13.38 0.26
N ARG A 150 -9.29 -13.74 -0.85
CA ARG A 150 -8.14 -14.65 -0.87
C ARG A 150 -6.92 -14.06 -0.17
N MET A 151 -6.58 -12.81 -0.47
CA MET A 151 -5.45 -12.11 0.16
C MET A 151 -5.69 -11.91 1.66
N ALA A 152 -6.91 -11.50 2.05
CA ALA A 152 -7.27 -11.35 3.46
C ALA A 152 -7.15 -12.70 4.21
N ALA A 153 -7.71 -13.77 3.66
CA ALA A 153 -7.64 -15.11 4.26
C ALA A 153 -6.22 -15.68 4.35
N PHE A 154 -5.28 -15.23 3.51
CA PHE A 154 -3.87 -15.59 3.64
C PHE A 154 -3.28 -14.99 4.93
N PHE A 155 -3.44 -13.69 5.15
CA PHE A 155 -2.93 -13.03 6.35
C PHE A 155 -3.61 -13.49 7.63
N ASP A 156 -4.94 -13.69 7.61
CA ASP A 156 -5.68 -14.19 8.77
C ASP A 156 -5.14 -15.54 9.25
N ARG A 157 -4.78 -16.43 8.31
CA ARG A 157 -4.19 -17.75 8.63
C ARG A 157 -2.79 -17.64 9.19
N LEU A 158 -1.91 -16.86 8.57
CA LEU A 158 -0.55 -16.64 9.09
C LEU A 158 -0.58 -16.02 10.48
N GLU A 159 -1.49 -15.08 10.73
CA GLU A 159 -1.64 -14.44 12.03
C GLU A 159 -2.11 -15.44 13.11
N ALA A 160 -3.07 -16.31 12.77
CA ALA A 160 -3.58 -17.36 13.64
C ALA A 160 -2.54 -18.46 13.94
N ALA A 161 -1.72 -18.82 12.95
CA ALA A 161 -0.68 -19.84 13.07
C ALA A 161 0.63 -19.30 13.69
N ALA A 162 0.76 -17.98 13.86
CA ALA A 162 1.97 -17.36 14.41
C ALA A 162 2.29 -17.89 15.83
N PRO A 163 3.51 -18.41 16.06
CA PRO A 163 3.88 -19.06 17.33
C PRO A 163 4.03 -18.09 18.51
N ASP A 164 4.25 -16.81 18.24
CA ASP A 164 4.51 -15.77 19.23
C ASP A 164 4.04 -14.39 18.74
N GLU A 165 3.95 -13.41 19.64
CA GLU A 165 3.47 -12.06 19.31
C GLU A 165 4.43 -11.28 18.40
N ARG A 166 5.74 -11.56 18.43
CA ARG A 166 6.71 -10.90 17.54
C ARG A 166 6.44 -11.32 16.09
N THR A 167 6.28 -12.62 15.85
CA THR A 167 5.92 -13.18 14.54
C THR A 167 4.54 -12.67 14.09
N ARG A 168 3.55 -12.68 14.99
CA ARG A 168 2.21 -12.15 14.71
C ARG A 168 2.23 -10.67 14.31
N ALA A 169 2.99 -9.85 15.04
CA ALA A 169 3.16 -8.44 14.72
C ALA A 169 3.91 -8.21 13.40
N ALA A 170 4.80 -9.11 12.97
CA ALA A 170 5.44 -9.04 11.66
C ALA A 170 4.44 -9.34 10.53
N VAL A 171 3.58 -10.36 10.71
CA VAL A 171 2.50 -10.68 9.75
C VAL A 171 1.51 -9.51 9.62
N ARG A 172 1.03 -8.95 10.74
CA ARG A 172 0.15 -7.75 10.73
C ARG A 172 0.78 -6.57 10.00
N ARG A 173 2.09 -6.38 10.18
CA ARG A 173 2.83 -5.31 9.49
C ARG A 173 2.88 -5.50 7.98
N GLU A 174 3.13 -6.72 7.50
CA GLU A 174 3.09 -6.97 6.06
C GLU A 174 1.67 -6.80 5.50
N ARG A 175 0.64 -7.25 6.24
CA ARG A 175 -0.76 -6.99 5.92
C ARG A 175 -1.04 -5.50 5.74
N ASP A 176 -0.56 -4.65 6.65
CA ASP A 176 -0.72 -3.18 6.57
C ASP A 176 -0.09 -2.59 5.29
N VAL A 177 1.07 -3.09 4.88
CA VAL A 177 1.76 -2.64 3.64
C VAL A 177 0.94 -3.03 2.40
N VAL A 178 0.43 -4.26 2.37
CA VAL A 178 -0.41 -4.74 1.26
C VAL A 178 -1.73 -3.98 1.21
N GLU A 179 -2.39 -3.75 2.35
CA GLU A 179 -3.63 -2.97 2.41
C GLU A 179 -3.41 -1.54 1.87
N LEU A 180 -2.29 -0.92 2.24
CA LEU A 180 -1.92 0.40 1.74
C LEU A 180 -1.67 0.39 0.22
N ALA A 181 -0.97 -0.63 -0.30
CA ALA A 181 -0.76 -0.77 -1.73
C ALA A 181 -2.10 -0.90 -2.49
N CYS A 182 -3.07 -1.65 -1.95
CA CYS A 182 -4.41 -1.76 -2.51
C CYS A 182 -5.13 -0.40 -2.55
N TYR A 183 -5.14 0.37 -1.45
CA TYR A 183 -5.77 1.70 -1.45
C TYR A 183 -5.15 2.67 -2.45
N ARG A 184 -3.84 2.56 -2.69
CA ARG A 184 -3.11 3.41 -3.62
C ARG A 184 -3.17 2.93 -5.06
N GLY A 185 -3.82 1.80 -5.34
CA GLY A 185 -3.81 1.16 -6.65
C GLY A 185 -2.41 0.75 -7.11
N GLN A 186 -1.49 0.54 -6.16
CA GLN A 186 -0.10 0.14 -6.40
C GLN A 186 0.08 -1.38 -6.24
N MET A 187 -0.98 -2.11 -5.89
CA MET A 187 -0.99 -3.57 -5.85
C MET A 187 -1.37 -4.10 -7.24
N PRO A 188 -0.48 -4.81 -7.95
CA PRO A 188 -0.82 -5.43 -9.23
C PRO A 188 -1.94 -6.46 -9.03
N PRO A 189 -2.97 -6.51 -9.88
CA PRO A 189 -4.04 -7.49 -9.73
C PRO A 189 -3.53 -8.93 -9.84
N GLU A 190 -2.49 -9.17 -10.66
CA GLU A 190 -1.87 -10.49 -10.81
C GLU A 190 -1.18 -10.98 -9.54
N ALA A 191 -0.82 -10.08 -8.63
CA ALA A 191 -0.17 -10.43 -7.36
C ALA A 191 -1.07 -11.30 -6.47
N GLU A 192 -2.40 -11.28 -6.68
CA GLU A 192 -3.34 -12.17 -5.99
C GLU A 192 -2.96 -13.67 -6.14
N ALA A 193 -2.33 -14.04 -7.26
CA ALA A 193 -1.86 -15.41 -7.51
C ALA A 193 -0.80 -15.86 -6.48
N LEU A 194 -0.09 -14.91 -5.86
CA LEU A 194 0.94 -15.17 -4.86
C LEU A 194 0.37 -15.43 -3.45
N PHE A 195 -0.89 -15.04 -3.18
CA PHE A 195 -1.57 -15.23 -1.89
C PHE A 195 -2.31 -16.59 -1.82
N LEU A 196 -1.67 -17.63 -2.34
CA LEU A 196 -2.14 -19.00 -2.23
C LEU A 196 -1.99 -19.50 -0.79
N ALA A 197 -2.86 -20.44 -0.41
CA ALA A 197 -2.67 -21.21 0.82
C ALA A 197 -1.31 -21.92 0.78
N PRO A 198 -0.35 -21.61 1.67
CA PRO A 198 0.87 -22.39 1.74
C PRO A 198 0.54 -23.83 2.17
N ARG A 199 1.35 -24.80 1.74
CA ARG A 199 1.26 -26.16 2.30
C ARG A 199 1.62 -26.07 3.79
N PRO A 200 1.09 -26.93 4.69
CA PRO A 200 1.38 -26.84 6.12
C PRO A 200 2.88 -26.83 6.46
N GLN A 201 3.69 -27.59 5.69
CA GLN A 201 5.15 -27.59 5.81
C GLN A 201 5.80 -26.25 5.42
N ASP A 202 5.28 -25.57 4.40
CA ASP A 202 5.79 -24.28 3.96
C ASP A 202 5.37 -23.14 4.92
N GLU A 203 4.20 -23.28 5.57
CA GLU A 203 3.67 -22.30 6.52
C GLU A 203 4.61 -22.10 7.71
N ALA A 204 5.13 -23.18 8.28
CA ALA A 204 6.11 -23.11 9.37
C ALA A 204 7.39 -22.37 8.96
N ASP A 205 7.90 -22.62 7.74
CA ASP A 205 9.09 -21.95 7.20
C ASP A 205 8.87 -20.47 6.86
N ILE A 206 7.64 -20.13 6.46
CA ILE A 206 7.20 -18.74 6.26
C ILE A 206 7.14 -18.02 7.61
N LEU A 207 6.48 -18.59 8.62
CA LEU A 207 6.36 -17.98 9.95
C LEU A 207 7.71 -17.85 10.65
N LYS A 208 8.61 -18.84 10.48
CA LYS A 208 9.99 -18.75 10.96
C LYS A 208 10.73 -17.55 10.35
N ALA A 209 10.46 -17.21 9.09
CA ALA A 209 10.99 -16.01 8.44
C ALA A 209 10.51 -14.72 9.10
N TYR A 210 9.20 -14.64 9.35
CA TYR A 210 8.57 -13.48 9.96
C TYR A 210 9.12 -13.19 11.36
N GLY A 211 9.48 -14.24 12.10
CA GLY A 211 10.08 -14.11 13.43
C GLY A 211 11.53 -13.64 13.43
N GLN A 212 12.26 -13.80 12.31
CA GLN A 212 13.67 -13.44 12.20
C GLN A 212 13.87 -11.93 12.09
N ASP A 213 14.97 -11.43 12.67
CA ASP A 213 15.37 -10.05 12.50
C ASP A 213 16.10 -9.87 11.17
N ALA A 214 15.44 -9.23 10.20
CA ALA A 214 16.03 -9.00 8.88
C ALA A 214 17.31 -8.15 8.95
N SER A 215 17.42 -7.25 9.93
CA SER A 215 18.60 -6.37 10.08
C SER A 215 19.85 -7.10 10.54
N ALA A 216 19.71 -8.30 11.11
CA ALA A 216 20.82 -9.13 11.58
C ALA A 216 21.36 -10.08 10.49
N LEU A 217 20.77 -10.09 9.30
CA LEU A 217 21.15 -11.00 8.22
C LEU A 217 22.36 -10.48 7.42
N SER A 218 23.29 -11.39 7.12
CA SER A 218 24.36 -11.14 6.15
C SER A 218 23.80 -11.05 4.73
N GLU A 219 24.56 -10.49 3.78
CA GLU A 219 24.13 -10.44 2.38
C GLU A 219 23.89 -11.84 1.79
N GLU A 220 24.75 -12.81 2.14
CA GLU A 220 24.59 -14.21 1.73
C GLU A 220 23.29 -14.83 2.25
N GLN A 221 22.95 -14.58 3.53
CA GLN A 221 21.69 -15.04 4.12
C GLN A 221 20.46 -14.37 3.50
N ILE A 222 20.59 -13.10 3.08
CA ILE A 222 19.52 -12.40 2.36
C ILE A 222 19.30 -13.06 0.99
N GLU A 223 20.34 -13.31 0.22
CA GLU A 223 20.23 -13.94 -1.10
C GLU A 223 19.71 -15.38 -1.01
N GLU A 224 20.16 -16.17 -0.02
CA GLU A 224 19.61 -17.51 0.25
C GLU A 224 18.11 -17.44 0.57
N ARG A 225 17.68 -16.46 1.37
CA ARG A 225 16.28 -16.24 1.73
C ARG A 225 15.44 -15.84 0.51
N VAL A 226 15.95 -14.96 -0.34
CA VAL A 226 15.29 -14.56 -1.59
C VAL A 226 15.14 -15.77 -2.50
N GLY A 227 16.20 -16.55 -2.71
CA GLY A 227 16.18 -17.78 -3.50
C GLY A 227 15.15 -18.80 -3.00
N ALA A 228 15.10 -19.03 -1.68
CA ALA A 228 14.13 -19.93 -1.06
C ALA A 228 12.68 -19.44 -1.24
N ASN A 229 12.43 -18.13 -1.11
CA ASN A 229 11.11 -17.55 -1.34
C ASN A 229 10.68 -17.65 -2.81
N VAL A 230 11.58 -17.33 -3.77
CA VAL A 230 11.31 -17.46 -5.21
C VAL A 230 11.03 -18.91 -5.59
N ALA A 231 11.86 -19.86 -5.14
CA ALA A 231 11.66 -21.29 -5.42
C ALA A 231 10.32 -21.81 -4.86
N ARG A 232 9.90 -21.32 -3.69
CA ARG A 232 8.58 -21.64 -3.13
C ARG A 232 7.45 -21.09 -4.01
N LEU A 233 7.55 -19.83 -4.46
CA LEU A 233 6.59 -19.23 -5.39
C LEU A 233 6.49 -20.02 -6.70
N GLU A 234 7.63 -20.42 -7.28
CA GLU A 234 7.68 -21.23 -8.49
C GLU A 234 7.00 -22.59 -8.31
N SER A 235 7.31 -23.29 -7.21
CA SER A 235 6.69 -24.57 -6.89
C SER A 235 5.19 -24.46 -6.69
N MET A 236 4.73 -23.34 -6.15
CA MET A 236 3.31 -23.09 -5.83
C MET A 236 2.50 -22.67 -7.06
N LEU A 237 3.07 -21.84 -7.93
CA LEU A 237 2.43 -21.42 -9.18
C LEU A 237 2.42 -22.55 -10.22
N GLY A 238 3.52 -23.29 -10.32
CA GLY A 238 3.77 -24.21 -11.42
C GLY A 238 4.09 -23.49 -12.74
N PRO A 239 4.60 -24.21 -13.75
CA PRO A 239 5.21 -23.61 -14.94
C PRO A 239 4.22 -22.83 -15.81
N GLN A 240 2.97 -23.29 -15.92
CA GLN A 240 1.96 -22.64 -16.75
C GLN A 240 1.50 -21.30 -16.15
N ARG A 241 1.24 -21.25 -14.84
CA ARG A 241 0.82 -20.02 -14.17
C ARG A 241 1.96 -19.02 -14.04
N ALA A 242 3.19 -19.49 -13.81
CA ALA A 242 4.38 -18.64 -13.80
C ALA A 242 4.57 -17.92 -15.14
N ARG A 243 4.42 -18.64 -16.27
CA ARG A 243 4.44 -18.04 -17.62
C ARG A 243 3.30 -17.05 -17.86
N ALA A 244 2.08 -17.39 -17.43
CA ALA A 244 0.93 -16.50 -17.56
C ALA A 244 1.16 -15.19 -16.78
N LEU A 245 1.59 -15.31 -15.52
CA LEU A 245 1.94 -14.18 -14.65
C LEU A 245 3.02 -13.30 -15.29
N ALA A 246 4.07 -13.90 -15.84
CA ALA A 246 5.17 -13.16 -16.47
C ALA A 246 4.75 -12.35 -17.71
N ARG A 247 3.70 -12.78 -18.40
CA ARG A 247 3.16 -12.09 -19.59
C ARG A 247 2.20 -10.96 -19.24
N SER A 248 1.53 -11.03 -18.10
CA SER A 248 0.50 -10.06 -17.70
C SER A 248 0.99 -9.05 -16.67
N VAL A 249 1.98 -9.39 -15.85
CA VAL A 249 2.41 -8.53 -14.74
C VAL A 249 3.06 -7.24 -15.22
N ASP A 250 2.55 -6.10 -14.74
CA ASP A 250 3.22 -4.83 -14.90
C ASP A 250 4.44 -4.74 -13.96
N ARG A 251 5.63 -4.79 -14.55
CA ARG A 251 6.91 -4.71 -13.82
C ARG A 251 7.10 -3.36 -13.15
N GLU A 252 6.56 -2.28 -13.68
CA GLU A 252 6.64 -0.96 -13.04
C GLU A 252 5.79 -0.93 -11.76
N ALA A 253 4.61 -1.54 -11.80
CA ALA A 253 3.77 -1.70 -10.61
C ALA A 253 4.46 -2.54 -9.52
N VAL A 254 5.17 -3.62 -9.89
CA VAL A 254 5.99 -4.40 -8.95
C VAL A 254 7.08 -3.52 -8.31
N ARG A 255 7.83 -2.76 -9.11
CA ARG A 255 8.83 -1.82 -8.57
C ARG A 255 8.20 -0.76 -7.69
N ALA A 256 7.02 -0.24 -8.06
CA ALA A 256 6.29 0.75 -7.27
C ALA A 256 5.88 0.20 -5.90
N PHE A 257 5.47 -1.06 -5.83
CA PHE A 257 5.18 -1.76 -4.57
C PHE A 257 6.43 -1.85 -3.67
N PHE A 258 7.56 -2.34 -4.17
CA PHE A 258 8.79 -2.45 -3.36
C PHE A 258 9.35 -1.08 -2.94
N ARG A 259 9.21 -0.05 -3.79
CA ARG A 259 9.51 1.34 -3.42
C ARG A 259 8.60 1.87 -2.32
N LEU A 260 7.33 1.48 -2.29
CA LEU A 260 6.42 1.82 -1.21
C LEU A 260 6.84 1.09 0.07
N ALA A 261 7.02 -0.23 0.01
CA ALA A 261 7.37 -1.07 1.16
C ALA A 261 8.67 -0.59 1.85
N SER A 262 9.70 -0.24 1.07
CA SER A 262 10.99 0.26 1.58
C SER A 262 10.94 1.65 2.23
N ARG A 263 9.90 2.45 1.96
CA ARG A 263 9.71 3.78 2.60
C ARG A 263 8.99 3.70 3.94
N LEU A 264 8.18 2.66 4.14
CA LEU A 264 7.23 2.58 5.24
C LEU A 264 7.86 2.06 6.54
N GLU A 265 8.94 1.28 6.43
CA GLU A 265 9.87 0.97 7.51
C GLU A 265 11.24 0.68 6.89
N PRO A 266 12.31 0.61 7.70
CA PRO A 266 13.41 -0.29 7.40
C PRO A 266 12.92 -1.75 7.45
N PHE A 267 11.98 -2.13 6.57
CA PHE A 267 12.17 -3.37 5.82
C PHE A 267 13.63 -3.29 5.39
N ASP A 268 14.52 -4.17 5.89
CA ASP A 268 15.96 -3.98 5.66
C ASP A 268 16.09 -3.64 4.17
N ALA A 269 16.48 -2.40 3.84
CA ALA A 269 16.30 -1.89 2.48
C ALA A 269 17.04 -2.81 1.51
N ARG A 270 18.07 -3.50 2.04
CA ARG A 270 18.78 -4.64 1.46
C ARG A 270 17.83 -5.80 1.14
N MET A 271 17.07 -6.33 2.10
CA MET A 271 16.06 -7.38 1.89
C MET A 271 14.98 -6.93 0.89
N GLY A 272 14.52 -5.67 0.96
CA GLY A 272 13.50 -5.14 0.05
C GLY A 272 13.98 -5.11 -1.38
N ALA A 273 15.15 -4.52 -1.59
CA ALA A 273 15.80 -4.47 -2.88
C ALA A 273 16.18 -5.88 -3.38
N ALA A 274 16.61 -6.78 -2.51
CA ALA A 274 16.94 -8.16 -2.89
C ALA A 274 15.70 -8.94 -3.31
N MET A 275 14.58 -8.79 -2.60
CA MET A 275 13.31 -9.41 -2.98
C MET A 275 12.77 -8.83 -4.29
N GLU A 276 12.86 -7.50 -4.49
CA GLU A 276 12.51 -6.85 -5.76
C GLU A 276 13.32 -7.43 -6.91
N ARG A 277 14.66 -7.51 -6.77
CA ARG A 277 15.55 -8.09 -7.79
C ARG A 277 15.20 -9.54 -8.07
N GLY A 278 15.16 -10.38 -7.04
CA GLY A 278 14.92 -11.82 -7.20
C GLY A 278 13.56 -12.14 -7.83
N LEU A 279 12.52 -11.38 -7.48
CA LEU A 279 11.20 -11.55 -8.10
C LEU A 279 11.18 -11.09 -9.56
N LEU A 280 11.79 -9.96 -9.89
CA LEU A 280 11.86 -9.47 -11.27
C LEU A 280 12.70 -10.41 -12.16
N GLU A 281 13.83 -10.92 -11.66
CA GLU A 281 14.64 -11.93 -12.35
C GLU A 281 13.85 -13.23 -12.56
N ALA A 282 13.06 -13.67 -11.57
CA ALA A 282 12.20 -14.83 -11.71
C ALA A 282 11.12 -14.62 -12.78
N ILE A 283 10.44 -13.47 -12.76
CA ILE A 283 9.46 -13.08 -13.78
C ILE A 283 10.08 -13.08 -15.18
N GLU A 284 11.31 -12.57 -15.34
CA GLU A 284 12.04 -12.61 -16.60
C GLU A 284 12.35 -14.04 -17.05
N ARG A 285 12.85 -14.89 -16.16
CA ARG A 285 13.10 -16.31 -16.45
C ARG A 285 11.82 -17.05 -16.87
N TRP A 286 10.69 -16.77 -16.22
CA TRP A 286 9.41 -17.38 -16.57
C TRP A 286 8.92 -16.93 -17.95
N GLY A 287 9.26 -15.71 -18.38
CA GLY A 287 8.92 -15.19 -19.69
C GLY A 287 9.82 -15.68 -20.83
N GLY A 288 11.10 -15.98 -20.54
CA GLY A 288 12.11 -16.36 -21.54
C GLY A 288 12.27 -17.85 -21.83
N ALA A 289 11.50 -18.73 -21.18
CA ALA A 289 11.51 -20.17 -21.42
C ALA A 289 10.56 -20.56 -22.57
N ASP A 290 10.96 -20.23 -23.80
CA ASP A 290 10.41 -20.78 -25.06
C ASP A 290 11.09 -22.11 -25.41
#